data_AF-A0A0N7JCQ9-F1
#
_entry.id   AF-A0A0N7JCQ9-F1
#
_cell.length_a   1.000
_cell.length_b   1.000
_cell.length_c   1.000
_cell.angle_alpha   90.00
_cell.angle_beta   90.00
_cell.angle_gamma   90.00
#
_symmetry.space_group_name_H-M   'P 1'
#
loop_
_entity.id
_entity.type
_entity.pdbx_description
1 polymer ?
#
loop_
_entity_poly.entity_id
_entity_poly.type
_entity_poly.pdbx_seq_one_letter_code
_entity_poly.pdbx_strand_id
1 'polypeptide(L)'
;MSAELLIEELRKAGACSKAVEVESGSECSLIYCGDGDGVLIAVASYYDWIYAKTVAEGSLKPHMWHCSEVFYTPYGLYSFAKSVEELVQKITAKKPIVYAQMRLALERLAEMEE
;
A
#
# COMPACT_ATOMS: atom_id res chain seq x y z
N MET A 1 5.64 -5.85 -14.65
CA MET A 1 4.25 -6.21 -14.31
C MET A 1 3.42 -4.95 -14.41
N SER A 2 2.27 -4.96 -15.09
CA SER A 2 1.45 -3.76 -15.26
C SER A 2 0.65 -3.47 -13.99
N ALA A 3 0.60 -2.20 -13.56
CA ALA A 3 -0.21 -1.79 -12.42
C ALA A 3 -1.70 -2.11 -12.62
N GLU A 4 -2.17 -2.08 -13.87
CA GLU A 4 -3.53 -2.46 -14.28
C GLU A 4 -3.90 -3.87 -13.82
N LEU A 5 -3.03 -4.87 -14.01
CA LEU A 5 -3.29 -6.25 -13.61
C LEU A 5 -3.42 -6.37 -12.09
N LEU A 6 -2.55 -5.68 -11.35
CA LEU A 6 -2.62 -5.68 -9.89
C LEU A 6 -3.90 -4.98 -9.39
N ILE A 7 -4.29 -3.86 -10.01
CA ILE A 7 -5.54 -3.14 -9.68
C ILE A 7 -6.76 -4.04 -9.91
N GLU A 8 -6.80 -4.77 -11.03
CA GLU A 8 -7.89 -5.70 -11.33
C GLU A 8 -7.97 -6.82 -10.30
N GLU A 9 -6.84 -7.47 -9.98
CA GLU A 9 -6.79 -8.56 -9.00
C GLU A 9 -7.11 -8.09 -7.57
N LEU A 10 -6.69 -6.88 -7.18
CA LEU A 10 -7.07 -6.28 -5.90
C LEU A 10 -8.59 -6.09 -5.78
N ARG A 11 -9.25 -5.61 -6.85
CA ARG A 11 -10.71 -5.44 -6.87
C ARG A 11 -11.43 -6.79 -6.85
N LYS A 12 -10.98 -7.74 -7.68
CA LYS A 12 -11.54 -9.08 -7.80
C LYS A 12 -11.44 -9.88 -6.50
N ALA A 13 -10.34 -9.73 -5.77
CA ALA A 13 -10.15 -10.35 -4.46
C ALA A 13 -10.96 -9.67 -3.34
N GLY A 14 -11.69 -8.58 -3.63
CA GLY A 14 -12.38 -7.78 -2.62
C GLY A 14 -11.44 -7.04 -1.66
N ALA A 15 -10.16 -6.90 -2.01
CA ALA A 15 -9.17 -6.23 -1.17
C ALA A 15 -9.34 -4.71 -1.17
N CYS A 16 -9.97 -4.15 -2.20
CA CYS A 16 -10.23 -2.72 -2.37
C CYS A 16 -11.60 -2.52 -2.99
N SER A 17 -12.43 -1.61 -2.45
CA SER A 17 -13.67 -1.21 -3.13
C SER A 17 -13.40 -0.23 -4.28
N LYS A 18 -12.35 0.58 -4.16
CA LYS A 18 -11.78 1.42 -5.20
C LYS A 18 -10.27 1.19 -5.28
N ALA A 19 -9.73 0.98 -6.46
CA ALA A 19 -8.29 0.92 -6.68
C ALA A 19 -7.90 1.77 -7.89
N VAL A 20 -6.97 2.71 -7.75
CA VAL A 20 -6.54 3.62 -8.83
C VAL A 20 -5.03 3.79 -8.81
N GLU A 21 -4.42 3.88 -9.98
CA GLU A 21 -3.01 4.27 -10.09
C GLU A 21 -2.90 5.78 -9.82
N VAL A 22 -2.00 6.17 -8.93
CA VAL A 22 -1.72 7.55 -8.51
C VAL A 22 -0.42 8.05 -9.13
N GLU A 23 0.55 7.16 -9.30
CA GLU A 23 1.82 7.41 -9.96
C GLU A 23 2.16 6.21 -10.84
N SER A 24 2.58 6.48 -12.08
CA SER A 24 3.08 5.48 -13.00
C SER A 24 4.48 5.88 -13.44
N GLY A 25 5.47 5.07 -13.05
CA GLY A 25 6.88 5.25 -13.40
C GLY A 25 7.45 4.00 -14.06
N SER A 26 8.63 4.12 -14.68
CA SER A 26 9.31 2.99 -15.33
C SER A 26 9.74 1.89 -14.36
N GLU A 27 9.96 2.24 -13.08
CA GLU A 27 10.50 1.34 -12.05
C GLU A 27 9.51 1.06 -10.91
N CYS A 28 8.46 1.87 -10.78
CA CYS A 28 7.47 1.74 -9.73
C CYS A 28 6.11 2.28 -10.17
N SER A 29 5.04 1.69 -9.64
CA SER A 29 3.70 2.26 -9.66
C SER A 29 3.20 2.46 -8.24
N LEU A 30 2.47 3.54 -8.02
CA LEU A 30 1.76 3.79 -6.78
C LEU A 30 0.27 3.60 -7.00
N ILE A 31 -0.35 2.76 -6.17
CA ILE A 31 -1.77 2.46 -6.24
C ILE A 31 -2.44 2.92 -4.96
N TYR A 32 -3.53 3.68 -5.10
CA TYR A 32 -4.45 3.97 -4.01
C TYR A 32 -5.53 2.89 -3.97
N CYS A 33 -5.74 2.30 -2.80
CA CYS A 33 -6.76 1.30 -2.52
C CYS A 33 -7.69 1.83 -1.42
N GLY A 34 -8.89 2.28 -1.81
CA GLY A 34 -9.91 2.77 -0.91
C GLY A 34 -10.89 1.66 -0.51
N ASP A 35 -11.06 1.47 0.80
CA ASP A 35 -12.09 0.62 1.42
C ASP A 35 -12.62 1.21 2.75
N GLY A 36 -12.47 2.53 2.95
CA GLY A 36 -12.78 3.24 4.19
C GLY A 36 -11.61 4.11 4.61
N ASP A 37 -10.60 3.51 5.26
CA ASP A 37 -9.43 4.19 5.80
C ASP A 37 -8.24 4.34 4.81
N GLY A 38 -8.37 3.82 3.59
CA GLY A 38 -7.43 4.01 2.48
C GLY A 38 -6.02 3.45 2.72
N VAL A 39 -5.47 2.73 1.73
CA VAL A 39 -4.04 2.41 1.72
C VAL A 39 -3.38 2.84 0.42
N LEU A 40 -2.12 3.22 0.54
CA LEU A 40 -1.19 3.42 -0.54
C LEU A 40 -0.33 2.16 -0.71
N ILE A 41 -0.20 1.70 -1.94
CA ILE A 41 0.53 0.49 -2.31
C ILE A 41 1.56 0.90 -3.36
N ALA A 42 2.82 1.11 -2.94
CA ALA A 42 3.93 1.26 -3.88
C ALA A 42 4.39 -0.13 -4.31
N VAL A 43 4.48 -0.38 -5.62
CA VAL A 43 4.85 -1.68 -6.18
C VAL A 43 5.99 -1.52 -7.17
N ALA A 44 6.94 -2.45 -7.11
CA ALA A 44 8.05 -2.54 -8.06
C ALA A 44 8.38 -4.02 -8.31
N SER A 45 9.18 -4.27 -9.34
CA SER A 45 9.58 -5.63 -9.74
C SER A 45 11.08 -5.70 -9.90
N TYR A 46 11.69 -6.80 -9.45
CA TYR A 46 13.11 -7.06 -9.60
C TYR A 46 13.34 -8.54 -9.90
N TYR A 47 13.91 -8.85 -11.07
CA TYR A 47 13.93 -10.20 -11.64
C TYR A 47 12.53 -10.83 -11.70
N ASP A 48 12.36 -11.98 -11.05
CA ASP A 48 11.12 -12.74 -10.96
C ASP A 48 10.34 -12.45 -9.66
N TRP A 49 10.77 -11.44 -8.90
CA TRP A 49 10.07 -10.99 -7.70
C TRP A 49 9.28 -9.72 -7.97
N ILE A 50 8.11 -9.66 -7.34
CA ILE A 50 7.29 -8.47 -7.20
C ILE A 50 7.29 -8.12 -5.72
N TYR A 51 7.56 -6.87 -5.40
CA TYR A 51 7.47 -6.38 -4.04
C TYR A 51 6.61 -5.14 -3.97
N ALA A 52 5.82 -5.08 -2.91
CA ALA A 52 4.98 -3.93 -2.61
C ALA A 52 5.17 -3.52 -1.17
N LYS A 53 5.04 -2.21 -0.93
CA LYS A 53 4.87 -1.69 0.41
C LYS A 53 3.50 -1.08 0.55
N THR A 54 2.78 -1.52 1.58
CA THR A 54 1.42 -1.06 1.90
C THR A 54 1.47 -0.16 3.12
N VAL A 55 0.99 1.06 2.97
CA VAL A 55 0.99 2.10 4.01
C VAL A 55 -0.43 2.66 4.13
N ALA A 56 -0.89 2.96 5.33
CA ALA A 56 -2.19 3.60 5.51
C ALA A 56 -2.15 5.04 4.98
N GLU A 57 -3.21 5.47 4.31
CA GLU A 57 -3.33 6.81 3.71
C GLU A 57 -3.05 7.90 4.74
N GLY A 58 -3.69 7.79 5.92
CA GLY A 58 -3.55 8.77 7.01
C GLY A 58 -2.16 8.84 7.66
N SER A 59 -1.24 7.93 7.32
CA SER A 59 0.15 7.98 7.80
C SER A 59 1.06 8.89 6.97
N LEU A 60 0.59 9.38 5.82
CA LEU A 60 1.37 10.21 4.91
C LEU A 60 0.58 11.45 4.48
N LYS A 61 1.28 12.58 4.34
CA LYS A 61 0.66 13.79 3.79
C LYS A 61 0.44 13.61 2.28
N PRO A 62 -0.59 14.23 1.67
CA PRO A 62 -0.87 14.08 0.23
C PRO A 62 0.31 14.38 -0.71
N HIS A 63 1.17 15.35 -0.38
CA HIS A 63 2.35 15.67 -1.18
C HIS A 63 3.49 14.63 -1.06
N MET A 64 3.34 13.64 -0.16
CA MET A 64 4.25 12.51 0.00
C MET A 64 3.72 11.24 -0.69
N TRP A 65 2.66 11.35 -1.52
CA TRP A 65 2.11 10.21 -2.25
C TRP A 65 2.96 9.94 -3.49
N HIS A 66 4.20 9.54 -3.24
CA HIS A 66 5.17 9.17 -4.25
C HIS A 66 5.78 7.82 -3.94
N CYS A 67 6.16 7.07 -4.97
CA CYS A 67 6.77 5.76 -4.81
C CYS A 67 7.97 5.77 -3.84
N SER A 68 8.87 6.74 -3.96
CA SER A 68 10.03 6.89 -3.08
C SER A 68 9.61 7.08 -1.62
N GLU A 69 8.71 8.02 -1.35
CA GLU A 69 8.23 8.34 -0.01
C GLU A 69 7.51 7.15 0.64
N VAL A 70 6.66 6.46 -0.13
CA VAL A 70 5.94 5.28 0.33
C VAL A 70 6.91 4.12 0.60
N PHE A 71 7.95 3.92 -0.21
CA PHE A 71 8.97 2.90 0.08
C PHE A 71 9.82 3.22 1.31
N TYR A 72 10.24 4.48 1.49
CA TYR A 72 11.20 4.85 2.53
C TYR A 72 10.59 5.33 3.85
N THR A 73 9.27 5.56 3.93
CA THR A 73 8.62 5.88 5.21
C THR A 73 8.83 4.76 6.25
N PRO A 74 8.97 5.05 7.56
CA PRO A 74 9.05 3.99 8.57
C PRO A 74 7.74 3.22 8.76
N TYR A 75 6.62 3.73 8.23
CA TYR A 75 5.30 3.12 8.39
C TYR A 75 4.99 2.07 7.31
N GLY A 76 4.05 1.18 7.62
CA GLY A 76 3.53 0.19 6.70
C GLY A 76 4.35 -1.10 6.64
N LEU A 77 3.96 -1.99 5.73
CA LEU A 77 4.48 -3.35 5.65
C LEU A 77 4.87 -3.74 4.22
N TYR A 78 6.03 -4.40 4.10
CA TYR A 78 6.51 -4.96 2.86
C TYR A 78 5.91 -6.34 2.58
N SER A 79 5.54 -6.60 1.33
CA SER A 79 5.14 -7.90 0.80
C SER A 79 5.99 -8.24 -0.42
N PHE A 80 6.51 -9.47 -0.45
CA PHE A 80 7.30 -10.01 -1.56
C PHE A 80 6.58 -11.23 -2.11
N ALA A 81 6.50 -11.36 -3.42
CA ALA A 81 5.78 -12.43 -4.10
C ALA A 81 6.43 -12.77 -5.45
N LYS A 82 6.15 -13.97 -5.96
CA LYS A 82 6.54 -14.40 -7.31
C LYS A 82 5.41 -14.22 -8.33
N SER A 83 4.19 -13.98 -7.88
CA SER A 83 3.03 -13.71 -8.73
C SER A 83 2.17 -12.57 -8.19
N VAL A 84 1.30 -12.02 -9.04
CA VAL A 84 0.36 -10.95 -8.65
C VAL A 84 -0.67 -11.48 -7.65
N GLU A 85 -1.15 -12.69 -7.84
CA GLU A 85 -2.14 -13.34 -6.96
C GLU A 85 -1.57 -13.55 -5.55
N GLU A 86 -0.34 -14.05 -5.46
CA GLU A 86 0.36 -14.19 -4.17
C GLU A 86 0.59 -12.82 -3.52
N LEU A 87 0.92 -11.78 -4.30
CA LEU A 87 1.08 -10.43 -3.79
C LEU A 87 -0.24 -9.88 -3.22
N VAL A 88 -1.35 -10.05 -3.93
CA VAL A 88 -2.68 -9.63 -3.49
C VAL A 88 -3.06 -10.32 -2.18
N GLN A 89 -2.86 -11.64 -2.08
CA GLN A 89 -3.11 -12.38 -0.83
C GLN A 89 -2.31 -11.81 0.34
N LYS A 90 -1.02 -11.53 0.12
CA LYS A 90 -0.13 -10.96 1.16
C LYS A 90 -0.51 -9.53 1.54
N ILE A 91 -0.93 -8.70 0.59
CA ILE A 91 -1.45 -7.34 0.84
C ILE A 91 -2.72 -7.43 1.68
N THR A 92 -3.71 -8.20 1.24
CA THR A 92 -5.00 -8.37 1.93
C THR A 92 -4.82 -8.84 3.38
N ALA A 93 -3.95 -9.83 3.61
CA ALA A 93 -3.66 -10.32 4.96
C ALA A 93 -3.00 -9.27 5.87
N LYS A 94 -2.28 -8.30 5.31
CA LYS A 94 -1.56 -7.26 6.06
C LYS A 94 -2.33 -5.98 6.27
N LYS A 95 -3.36 -5.69 5.46
CA LYS A 95 -4.17 -4.47 5.59
C LYS A 95 -4.67 -4.23 7.03
N PRO A 96 -5.23 -5.22 7.75
CA PRO A 96 -5.67 -5.00 9.14
C PRO A 96 -4.52 -4.56 10.07
N ILE A 97 -3.32 -5.09 9.86
CA ILE A 97 -2.14 -4.75 10.65
C ILE A 97 -1.66 -3.33 10.33
N VAL A 98 -1.65 -2.95 9.05
CA VAL A 98 -1.31 -1.59 8.60
C VAL A 98 -2.25 -0.56 9.23
N TYR A 99 -3.56 -0.83 9.23
CA TYR A 99 -4.53 0.04 9.89
C TYR A 99 -4.37 0.08 11.41
N ALA A 100 -4.12 -1.07 12.06
CA ALA A 100 -3.85 -1.11 13.49
C ALA A 100 -2.61 -0.28 13.88
N GLN A 101 -1.54 -0.36 13.10
CA GLN A 101 -0.33 0.45 13.31
C GLN A 101 -0.61 1.95 13.20
N MET A 102 -1.40 2.37 12.19
CA MET A 102 -1.79 3.77 12.04
C MET A 102 -2.60 4.26 13.25
N ARG A 103 -3.61 3.50 13.68
CA ARG A 103 -4.47 3.89 14.82
C ARG A 103 -3.67 4.04 16.10
N LEU A 104 -2.79 3.08 16.40
CA LEU A 104 -1.89 3.15 17.55
C LEU A 104 -0.95 4.37 17.49
N ALA A 105 -0.45 4.71 16.30
CA ALA A 105 0.40 5.89 16.13
C ALA A 105 -0.37 7.19 16.37
N LEU A 106 -1.61 7.29 15.87
CA LEU A 106 -2.48 8.46 16.08
C LEU A 106 -2.89 8.61 17.55
N GLU A 107 -3.24 7.52 18.23
CA GLU A 107 -3.56 7.52 19.67
C GLU A 107 -2.37 8.01 20.50
N ARG A 108 -1.17 7.51 20.21
CA ARG A 108 0.07 7.94 20.91
C ARG A 108 0.41 9.40 20.69
N LEU A 109 0.16 9.94 19.50
CA LEU A 109 0.38 11.36 19.23
C LEU A 109 -0.61 12.23 20.01
N ALA A 110 -1.88 11.83 20.08
CA ALA A 110 -2.89 12.56 20.86
C ALA A 110 -2.56 12.58 22.36
N GLU A 111 -2.07 11.47 22.93
CA GLU A 111 -1.63 11.39 24.34
C GLU A 111 -0.45 12.33 24.68
N MET A 112 0.36 12.72 23.68
CA MET A 112 1.54 13.59 23.89
C MET A 112 1.22 15.08 23.78
N GLU A 113 0.05 15.44 23.24
CA GLU A 113 -0.40 16.83 23.06
C GLU A 113 -1.29 17.34 24.22
N GLU A 114 -1.65 16.47 25.17
CA GLU A 114 -2.34 16.77 26.43
C GLU A 114 -1.37 16.95 27.62
#